data_AF-A0A954LW80-F1
#
_entry.id   AF-A0A954LW80-F1
#
_cell.length_a   1.000
_cell.length_b   1.000
_cell.length_c   1.000
_cell.angle_alpha   90.00
_cell.angle_beta   90.00
_cell.angle_gamma   90.00
#
_symmetry.space_group_name_H-M   'P 1'
#
loop_
_entity.id
_entity.type
_entity.pdbx_description
1 polymer ?
#
loop_
_entity_poly.entity_id
_entity_poly.type
_entity_poly.pdbx_seq_one_letter_code
_entity_poly.pdbx_strand_id
1 'polypeptide(L)'
;MTPVWVARLPLTEAACAARLRIDPDVLAAEHDGHLWLRTTGTGDVEAFRQRLPEATLLDILDDEQLVPWGDRVPTDRLPDVDWRPLVELLPVETSLALHAGRPRNRSRLTLVPSSTEQSPSVLVTFLDTWAKYAVTTPEVRLQRWRFAISASGEAIILGNPLPPLPGRLYVDHAGLACPIGWTWSPSIDANVLREMLGVPTGDLALMDEGSSTIIESRCFATVTRSSVRASWEASRHV
;
A
#
# COMPACT_ATOMS: atom_id res chain seq x y z
N MET A 1 -20.27 -39.85 30.43
CA MET A 1 -19.08 -39.90 29.56
C MET A 1 -19.49 -39.27 28.26
N THR A 2 -18.84 -38.18 27.86
CA THR A 2 -19.21 -37.44 26.64
C THR A 2 -18.76 -38.27 25.44
N PRO A 3 -19.61 -38.48 24.43
CA PRO A 3 -19.31 -39.44 23.36
C PRO A 3 -18.14 -38.96 22.51
N VAL A 4 -17.16 -39.84 22.36
CA VAL A 4 -16.14 -39.75 21.31
C VAL A 4 -16.84 -40.16 20.02
N TRP A 5 -16.99 -39.22 19.10
CA TRP A 5 -17.61 -39.46 17.80
C TRP A 5 -16.54 -39.50 16.70
N VAL A 6 -16.92 -40.11 15.59
CA VAL A 6 -16.12 -40.23 14.38
C VAL A 6 -16.92 -39.71 13.21
N ALA A 7 -16.27 -39.04 12.28
CA ALA A 7 -16.88 -38.64 11.03
C ALA A 7 -16.16 -39.32 9.87
N ARG A 8 -16.93 -39.79 8.90
CA ARG A 8 -16.43 -40.37 7.66
C ARG A 8 -16.89 -39.52 6.48
N LEU A 9 -15.96 -39.17 5.60
CA LEU A 9 -16.24 -38.47 4.36
C LEU A 9 -15.47 -39.10 3.19
N PRO A 10 -16.00 -39.08 1.96
CA PRO A 10 -15.25 -39.48 0.78
C PRO A 10 -14.00 -38.62 0.62
N LEU A 11 -12.88 -39.20 0.17
CA LEU A 11 -11.63 -38.45 -0.01
C LEU A 11 -11.78 -37.32 -1.06
N THR A 12 -12.71 -37.47 -2.02
CA THR A 12 -13.07 -36.42 -2.99
C THR A 12 -13.65 -35.16 -2.34
N GLU A 13 -14.17 -35.27 -1.11
CA GLU A 13 -14.75 -34.18 -0.33
C GLU A 13 -13.85 -33.76 0.84
N ALA A 14 -12.63 -34.30 0.93
CA ALA A 14 -11.66 -34.03 2.00
C ALA A 14 -11.38 -32.54 2.20
N ALA A 15 -11.50 -31.72 1.15
CA ALA A 15 -11.32 -30.28 1.22
C ALA A 15 -12.28 -29.59 2.21
N CYS A 16 -13.48 -30.12 2.43
CA CYS A 16 -14.43 -29.57 3.40
C CYS A 16 -13.88 -29.67 4.84
N ALA A 17 -13.10 -30.71 5.14
CA ALA A 17 -12.43 -30.90 6.44
C ALA A 17 -11.35 -29.85 6.73
N ALA A 18 -10.89 -29.06 5.73
CA ALA A 18 -9.89 -28.01 5.94
C ALA A 18 -10.31 -26.97 6.99
N ARG A 19 -11.61 -26.76 7.22
CA ARG A 19 -12.15 -25.85 8.25
C ARG A 19 -11.89 -26.30 9.68
N LEU A 20 -11.55 -27.56 9.86
CA LEU A 20 -11.23 -28.18 11.16
C LEU A 20 -9.72 -28.27 11.39
N ARG A 21 -8.90 -27.88 10.41
CA ARG A 21 -7.46 -28.08 10.44
C ARG A 21 -6.74 -27.38 11.60
N ILE A 22 -7.32 -26.32 12.12
CA ILE A 22 -6.79 -25.56 13.27
C ILE A 22 -7.22 -26.14 14.62
N ASP A 23 -8.05 -27.16 14.61
CA ASP A 23 -8.57 -27.81 15.81
C ASP A 23 -7.59 -28.90 16.26
N PRO A 24 -6.87 -28.71 17.39
CA PRO A 24 -5.84 -29.65 17.83
C PRO A 24 -6.43 -30.97 18.31
N ASP A 25 -7.73 -30.99 18.64
CA ASP A 25 -8.43 -32.17 19.15
C ASP A 25 -9.05 -33.01 18.03
N VAL A 26 -8.75 -32.71 16.76
CA VAL A 26 -9.23 -33.46 15.59
C VAL A 26 -8.07 -34.22 14.96
N LEU A 27 -8.12 -35.53 15.11
CA LEU A 27 -7.26 -36.47 14.41
C LEU A 27 -7.93 -36.94 13.13
N ALA A 28 -7.11 -37.33 12.16
CA ALA A 28 -7.56 -37.78 10.87
C ALA A 28 -6.71 -38.94 10.35
N ALA A 29 -7.31 -39.78 9.52
CA ALA A 29 -6.67 -40.89 8.86
C ALA A 29 -7.33 -41.16 7.50
N GLU A 30 -6.55 -41.59 6.52
CA GLU A 30 -7.08 -42.01 5.22
C GLU A 30 -7.20 -43.53 5.18
N HIS A 31 -8.38 -44.04 4.80
CA HIS A 31 -8.63 -45.47 4.70
C HIS A 31 -9.73 -45.77 3.70
N ASP A 32 -9.50 -46.74 2.80
CA ASP A 32 -10.46 -47.20 1.80
C ASP A 32 -11.18 -46.08 1.03
N GLY A 33 -10.41 -45.08 0.57
CA GLY A 33 -10.95 -43.96 -0.21
C GLY A 33 -11.78 -42.96 0.59
N HIS A 34 -11.74 -43.03 1.93
CA HIS A 34 -12.41 -42.12 2.84
C HIS A 34 -11.38 -41.40 3.73
N LEU A 35 -11.67 -40.14 4.04
CA LEU A 35 -11.05 -39.46 5.16
C LEU A 35 -11.90 -39.72 6.40
N TRP A 36 -11.25 -40.29 7.41
CA TRP A 36 -11.80 -40.52 8.73
C TRP A 36 -11.33 -39.42 9.66
N LEU A 37 -12.25 -38.88 10.45
CA LEU A 37 -11.99 -37.85 11.45
C LEU A 37 -12.44 -38.38 12.80
N ARG A 38 -11.61 -38.18 13.83
CA ARG A 38 -11.90 -38.58 15.20
C ARG A 38 -11.56 -37.42 16.11
N THR A 39 -12.45 -37.10 17.05
CA THR A 39 -12.11 -36.15 18.11
C THR A 39 -11.51 -36.86 19.31
N THR A 40 -10.52 -36.22 19.95
CA THR A 40 -9.96 -36.67 21.24
C THR A 40 -10.59 -35.95 22.44
N GLY A 41 -11.43 -34.94 22.20
CA GLY A 41 -12.03 -34.07 23.22
C GLY A 41 -13.54 -34.20 23.35
N THR A 42 -14.12 -33.52 24.34
CA THR A 42 -15.58 -33.46 24.59
C THR A 42 -16.27 -32.43 23.68
N GLY A 43 -15.90 -32.38 22.41
CA GLY A 43 -16.37 -31.38 21.45
C GLY A 43 -17.88 -31.45 21.24
N ASP A 44 -18.48 -30.29 20.98
CA ASP A 44 -19.91 -30.18 20.63
C ASP A 44 -20.16 -30.79 19.24
N VAL A 45 -20.80 -31.96 19.23
CA VAL A 45 -21.11 -32.73 18.01
C VAL A 45 -21.98 -31.93 17.04
N GLU A 46 -22.90 -31.12 17.56
CA GLU A 46 -23.81 -30.33 16.73
C GLU A 46 -23.05 -29.19 16.03
N ALA A 47 -22.11 -28.55 16.75
CA ALA A 47 -21.22 -27.56 16.15
C ALA A 47 -20.34 -28.19 15.05
N PHE A 48 -19.91 -29.44 15.23
CA PHE A 48 -19.15 -30.16 14.20
C PHE A 48 -20.00 -30.46 12.96
N ARG A 49 -21.23 -30.95 13.15
CA ARG A 49 -22.17 -31.23 12.07
C ARG A 49 -22.45 -29.99 11.20
N GLN A 50 -22.57 -28.83 11.82
CA GLN A 50 -22.75 -27.57 11.08
C GLN A 50 -21.51 -27.18 10.24
N ARG A 51 -20.32 -27.61 10.66
CA ARG A 51 -19.05 -27.34 9.96
C ARG A 51 -18.77 -28.35 8.84
N LEU A 52 -19.29 -29.57 8.94
CA LEU A 52 -19.17 -30.65 7.95
C LEU A 52 -20.52 -31.34 7.64
N PRO A 53 -21.42 -30.67 6.92
CA PRO A 53 -22.70 -31.27 6.55
C PRO A 53 -22.58 -32.48 5.61
N GLU A 54 -21.47 -32.61 4.89
CA GLU A 54 -21.21 -33.72 3.96
C GLU A 54 -20.67 -34.98 4.67
N ALA A 55 -20.24 -34.87 5.93
CA ALA A 55 -19.67 -36.00 6.66
C ALA A 55 -20.76 -36.87 7.30
N THR A 56 -20.57 -38.19 7.23
CA THR A 56 -21.38 -39.14 8.00
C THR A 56 -20.83 -39.23 9.41
N LEU A 57 -21.60 -38.77 10.39
CA LEU A 57 -21.27 -38.88 11.81
C LEU A 57 -21.64 -40.26 12.36
N LEU A 58 -20.74 -40.83 13.15
CA LEU A 58 -20.78 -42.18 13.70
C LEU A 58 -20.43 -42.12 15.19
N ASP A 59 -21.23 -42.80 16.01
CA ASP A 59 -20.91 -43.07 17.41
C ASP A 59 -20.00 -44.29 17.51
N ILE A 60 -19.02 -44.26 18.41
CA ILE A 60 -18.16 -45.40 18.73
C ILE A 60 -18.74 -46.15 19.95
N LEU A 61 -18.98 -47.44 19.81
CA LEU A 61 -19.33 -48.35 20.90
C LEU A 61 -18.07 -48.91 21.58
N ASP A 62 -18.23 -49.52 22.76
CA ASP A 62 -17.13 -50.04 23.58
C ASP A 62 -16.26 -51.10 22.86
N ASP A 63 -16.78 -51.75 21.82
CA ASP A 63 -16.07 -52.75 21.00
C ASP A 63 -15.65 -52.21 19.61
N GLU A 64 -15.53 -50.89 19.49
CA GLU A 64 -15.14 -50.16 18.27
C GLU A 64 -16.13 -50.30 17.11
N GLN A 65 -17.33 -50.83 17.37
CA GLN A 65 -18.43 -50.77 16.41
C GLN A 65 -18.91 -49.34 16.20
N LEU A 66 -19.30 -49.04 14.97
CA LEU A 66 -19.77 -47.74 14.53
C LEU A 66 -21.26 -47.77 14.24
N VAL A 67 -21.99 -46.87 14.90
CA VAL A 67 -23.42 -46.68 14.72
C VAL A 67 -23.63 -45.31 14.06
N PRO A 68 -24.32 -45.22 12.91
CA PRO A 68 -24.69 -43.93 12.35
C PRO A 68 -25.42 -43.09 13.39
N TRP A 69 -25.05 -41.82 13.48
CA TRP A 69 -25.60 -40.93 14.49
C TRP A 69 -27.14 -40.86 14.37
N GLY A 70 -27.84 -41.22 15.44
CA GLY A 70 -29.31 -41.29 15.48
C GLY A 70 -29.91 -42.68 15.21
N ASP A 71 -29.10 -43.63 14.75
CA ASP A 71 -29.50 -45.03 14.57
C ASP A 71 -29.18 -45.87 15.82
N ARG A 72 -29.61 -47.14 15.79
CA ARG A 72 -29.40 -48.11 16.88
C ARG A 72 -28.69 -49.39 16.43
N VAL A 73 -28.39 -49.49 15.15
CA VAL A 73 -27.81 -50.69 14.56
C VAL A 73 -26.39 -50.39 14.10
N PRO A 74 -25.40 -51.13 14.61
CA PRO A 74 -24.03 -51.07 14.12
C PRO A 74 -23.97 -51.38 12.64
N THR A 75 -23.27 -50.54 11.88
CA THR A 75 -23.12 -50.71 10.42
C THR A 75 -21.68 -50.96 10.00
N ASP A 76 -20.72 -50.64 10.87
CA ASP A 76 -19.30 -50.67 10.54
C ASP A 76 -18.44 -50.85 11.80
N ARG A 77 -17.12 -50.91 11.63
CA ARG A 77 -16.13 -50.86 12.72
C ARG A 77 -15.09 -49.78 12.47
N LEU A 78 -14.54 -49.24 13.56
CA LEU A 78 -13.45 -48.28 13.48
C LEU A 78 -12.24 -48.96 12.82
N PRO A 79 -11.67 -48.36 11.77
CA PRO A 79 -10.50 -48.94 11.14
C PRO A 79 -9.28 -48.81 12.05
N ASP A 80 -8.43 -49.84 12.04
CA ASP A 80 -7.13 -49.82 12.71
C ASP A 80 -6.13 -49.07 11.82
N VAL A 81 -6.02 -47.77 12.05
CA VAL A 81 -5.23 -46.82 11.25
C VAL A 81 -4.42 -45.90 12.14
N ASP A 82 -3.32 -45.41 11.59
CA ASP A 82 -2.48 -44.42 12.26
C ASP A 82 -3.14 -43.04 12.21
N TRP A 83 -3.69 -42.62 13.34
CA TRP A 83 -4.39 -41.35 13.49
C TRP A 83 -3.38 -40.21 13.66
N ARG A 84 -3.44 -39.22 12.78
CA ARG A 84 -2.53 -38.07 12.81
C ARG A 84 -3.28 -36.74 12.88
N PRO A 85 -2.66 -35.65 13.35
CA PRO A 85 -3.27 -34.32 13.32
C PRO A 85 -3.72 -33.95 11.90
N LEU A 86 -4.95 -33.43 11.76
CA LEU A 86 -5.53 -33.10 10.45
C LEU A 86 -4.69 -32.11 9.63
N VAL A 87 -3.93 -31.24 10.30
CA VAL A 87 -2.99 -30.30 9.66
C VAL A 87 -1.90 -30.99 8.85
N GLU A 88 -1.53 -32.22 9.22
CA GLU A 88 -0.51 -32.98 8.51
C GLU A 88 -1.04 -33.67 7.25
N LEU A 89 -2.35 -33.95 7.19
CA LEU A 89 -3.00 -34.56 6.04
C LEU A 89 -3.50 -33.53 5.03
N LEU A 90 -3.80 -32.30 5.47
CA LEU A 90 -4.25 -31.20 4.61
C LEU A 90 -3.28 -30.01 4.66
N PRO A 91 -2.06 -30.13 4.08
CA PRO A 91 -1.12 -29.02 4.04
C PRO A 91 -1.68 -27.84 3.22
N VAL A 92 -1.39 -26.61 3.65
CA VAL A 92 -1.73 -25.43 2.83
C VAL A 92 -0.57 -25.24 1.89
N GLU A 93 -0.82 -25.53 0.62
CA GLU A 93 0.07 -25.10 -0.45
C GLU A 93 -0.23 -23.62 -0.74
N THR A 94 0.78 -22.78 -0.55
CA THR A 94 0.70 -21.43 -1.10
C THR A 94 0.77 -21.56 -2.61
N SER A 95 -0.21 -20.99 -3.32
CA SER A 95 -0.10 -20.89 -4.78
C SER A 95 1.21 -20.20 -5.11
N LEU A 96 2.05 -20.87 -5.90
CA LEU A 96 3.32 -20.35 -6.36
C LEU A 96 3.06 -18.96 -6.96
N ALA A 97 3.74 -17.93 -6.47
CA ALA A 97 3.60 -16.56 -6.95
C ALA A 97 4.14 -16.45 -8.39
N LEU A 98 3.38 -16.97 -9.34
CA LEU A 98 3.66 -16.88 -10.77
C LEU A 98 3.32 -15.46 -11.22
N HIS A 99 4.36 -14.62 -11.22
CA HIS A 99 4.45 -13.33 -11.90
C HIS A 99 3.56 -12.21 -11.35
N ALA A 100 4.20 -11.24 -10.68
CA ALA A 100 3.75 -9.87 -10.79
C ALA A 100 3.78 -9.50 -12.30
N GLY A 101 2.62 -9.59 -12.96
CA GLY A 101 2.51 -9.27 -14.37
C GLY A 101 3.10 -7.88 -14.60
N ARG A 102 4.11 -7.76 -15.46
CA ARG A 102 4.60 -6.45 -15.88
C ARG A 102 3.39 -5.71 -16.47
N PRO A 103 2.93 -4.61 -15.86
CA PRO A 103 1.76 -3.92 -16.38
C PRO A 103 2.08 -3.47 -17.81
N ARG A 104 1.31 -3.99 -18.76
CA ARG A 104 1.51 -3.75 -20.20
C ARG A 104 1.35 -2.25 -20.55
N ASN A 105 0.58 -1.53 -19.72
CA ASN A 105 0.36 -0.10 -19.82
C ASN A 105 0.77 0.57 -18.50
N ARG A 106 1.84 1.35 -18.55
CA ARG A 106 2.12 2.34 -17.50
C ARG A 106 1.25 3.56 -17.79
N SER A 107 0.34 3.89 -16.88
CA SER A 107 -0.37 5.17 -16.94
C SER A 107 0.67 6.29 -16.97
N ARG A 108 0.59 7.16 -17.97
CA ARG A 108 1.47 8.32 -18.06
C ARG A 108 1.03 9.33 -17.00
N LEU A 109 2.00 9.88 -16.29
CA LEU A 109 1.77 11.04 -15.45
C LEU A 109 1.56 12.25 -16.36
N THR A 110 0.44 12.95 -16.20
CA THR A 110 0.13 14.16 -16.97
C THR A 110 -0.43 15.22 -16.06
N LEU A 111 -0.10 16.49 -16.32
CA LEU A 111 -0.78 17.61 -15.68
C LEU A 111 -2.20 17.74 -16.25
N VAL A 112 -3.17 17.99 -15.38
CA VAL A 112 -4.57 18.21 -15.71
C VAL A 112 -5.10 19.43 -14.94
N PRO A 113 -6.12 20.14 -15.45
CA PRO A 113 -6.75 21.23 -14.70
C PRO A 113 -7.25 20.76 -13.33
N SER A 114 -6.98 21.55 -12.30
CA SER A 114 -7.45 21.31 -10.93
C SER A 114 -8.82 21.95 -10.72
N SER A 115 -9.68 21.28 -9.96
CA SER A 115 -10.96 21.83 -9.50
C SER A 115 -10.90 22.41 -8.08
N THR A 116 -9.74 22.36 -7.43
CA THR A 116 -9.56 22.83 -6.04
C THR A 116 -8.78 24.13 -6.03
N GLU A 117 -9.30 25.13 -5.30
CA GLU A 117 -8.58 26.37 -5.05
C GLU A 117 -7.39 26.12 -4.12
N GLN A 118 -6.23 26.65 -4.49
CA GLN A 118 -4.96 26.44 -3.78
C GLN A 118 -4.17 27.75 -3.73
N SER A 119 -3.58 28.03 -2.57
CA SER A 119 -2.71 29.21 -2.40
C SER A 119 -1.32 28.94 -3.00
N PRO A 120 -0.79 29.84 -3.84
CA PRO A 120 0.53 29.66 -4.42
C PRO A 120 1.63 29.84 -3.37
N SER A 121 2.68 29.02 -3.47
CA SER A 121 3.82 29.02 -2.54
C SER A 121 5.17 29.16 -3.24
N VAL A 122 5.18 29.12 -4.58
CA VAL A 122 6.35 29.33 -5.42
C VAL A 122 6.05 30.36 -6.50
N LEU A 123 6.99 31.27 -6.75
CA LEU A 123 6.95 32.23 -7.84
C LEU A 123 8.19 32.06 -8.71
N VAL A 124 8.00 31.91 -10.02
CA VAL A 124 9.06 32.02 -11.02
C VAL A 124 8.92 33.36 -11.74
N THR A 125 9.93 34.22 -11.62
CA THR A 125 9.96 35.56 -12.23
C THR A 125 11.34 35.84 -12.83
N PHE A 126 11.51 36.99 -13.48
CA PHE A 126 12.82 37.40 -13.99
C PHE A 126 13.71 37.92 -12.87
N LEU A 127 15.01 37.59 -12.93
CA LEU A 127 15.99 38.03 -11.95
C LEU A 127 16.09 39.55 -11.84
N ASP A 128 16.02 40.27 -12.97
CA ASP A 128 16.02 41.74 -12.97
C ASP A 128 14.85 42.33 -12.17
N THR A 129 13.66 41.76 -12.34
CA THR A 129 12.44 42.17 -11.64
C THR A 129 12.58 41.89 -10.15
N TRP A 130 13.09 40.70 -9.82
CA TRP A 130 13.34 40.29 -8.44
C TRP A 130 14.37 41.18 -7.74
N ALA A 131 15.50 41.48 -8.40
CA ALA A 131 16.57 42.31 -7.85
C ALA A 131 16.09 43.73 -7.53
N LYS A 132 15.35 44.35 -8.45
CA LYS A 132 14.77 45.70 -8.23
C LYS A 132 13.81 45.71 -7.04
N TYR A 133 12.99 44.68 -6.89
CA TYR A 133 12.05 44.55 -5.78
C TYR A 133 12.76 44.33 -4.45
N ALA A 134 13.78 43.47 -4.41
CA ALA A 134 14.50 43.14 -3.19
C ALA A 134 15.19 44.37 -2.56
N VAL A 135 15.68 45.31 -3.39
CA VAL A 135 16.34 46.54 -2.92
C VAL A 135 15.40 47.42 -2.09
N THR A 136 14.16 47.60 -2.54
CA THR A 136 13.18 48.50 -1.89
C THR A 136 12.36 47.81 -0.79
N THR A 137 12.38 46.48 -0.72
CA THR A 137 11.58 45.71 0.21
C THR A 137 12.18 45.73 1.62
N PRO A 138 11.36 45.85 2.70
CA PRO A 138 11.85 45.73 4.08
C PRO A 138 12.51 44.39 4.37
N GLU A 139 13.62 44.39 5.12
CA GLU A 139 14.43 43.19 5.43
C GLU A 139 13.58 42.09 6.10
N VAL A 140 12.68 42.47 6.99
CA VAL A 140 11.75 41.55 7.69
C VAL A 140 10.80 40.80 6.76
N ARG A 141 10.50 41.35 5.57
CA ARG A 141 9.72 40.64 4.54
C ARG A 141 10.62 39.71 3.73
N LEU A 142 11.84 40.14 3.41
CA LEU A 142 12.82 39.34 2.68
C LEU A 142 13.15 38.04 3.43
N GLN A 143 13.33 38.09 4.75
CA GLN A 143 13.67 36.93 5.57
C GLN A 143 12.63 35.79 5.55
N ARG A 144 11.42 36.04 5.02
CA ARG A 144 10.37 35.01 4.86
C ARG A 144 10.53 34.16 3.61
N TRP A 145 11.49 34.51 2.76
CA TRP A 145 11.66 33.90 1.45
C TRP A 145 13.01 33.22 1.31
N ARG A 146 13.01 32.18 0.48
CA ARG A 146 14.21 31.58 -0.10
C ARG A 146 14.14 31.73 -1.60
N PHE A 147 15.29 31.85 -2.26
CA PHE A 147 15.31 31.97 -3.71
C PHE A 147 16.48 31.21 -4.33
N ALA A 148 16.27 30.75 -5.56
CA ALA A 148 17.29 30.16 -6.43
C ALA A 148 17.27 30.89 -7.77
N ILE A 149 18.42 30.92 -8.45
CA ILE A 149 18.59 31.54 -9.76
C ILE A 149 18.88 30.47 -10.80
N SER A 150 18.17 30.51 -11.92
CA SER A 150 18.46 29.66 -13.07
C SER A 150 19.55 30.28 -13.95
N ALA A 151 20.21 29.44 -14.74
CA ALA A 151 21.13 29.91 -15.78
C ALA A 151 20.44 30.74 -16.87
N SER A 152 19.12 30.62 -17.03
CA SER A 152 18.31 31.42 -17.96
C SER A 152 17.97 32.83 -17.44
N GLY A 153 18.42 33.21 -16.24
CA GLY A 153 18.13 34.51 -15.64
C GLY A 153 16.74 34.61 -14.98
N GLU A 154 16.15 33.46 -14.64
CA GLU A 154 14.92 33.40 -13.85
C GLU A 154 15.25 33.25 -12.36
N ALA A 155 14.43 33.87 -11.51
CA ALA A 155 14.44 33.72 -10.07
C ALA A 155 13.25 32.88 -9.64
N ILE A 156 13.52 31.79 -8.91
CA ILE A 156 12.53 30.91 -8.30
C ILE A 156 12.48 31.25 -6.82
N ILE A 157 11.32 31.70 -6.34
CA ILE A 157 11.14 32.24 -4.99
C ILE A 157 10.15 31.35 -4.24
N LEU A 158 10.54 30.92 -3.04
CA LEU A 158 9.74 30.11 -2.13
C LEU A 158 9.36 30.91 -0.90
N GLY A 159 8.09 30.79 -0.49
CA GLY A 159 7.61 31.24 0.81
C GLY A 159 6.19 31.78 0.77
N ASN A 160 5.69 32.24 1.91
CA ASN A 160 4.31 32.66 2.07
C ASN A 160 4.21 33.92 2.97
N PRO A 161 3.54 35.00 2.55
CA PRO A 161 2.99 35.23 1.20
C PRO A 161 4.09 35.47 0.18
N LEU A 162 3.83 35.13 -1.08
CA LEU A 162 4.76 35.43 -2.18
C LEU A 162 4.89 36.95 -2.41
N PRO A 163 6.03 37.43 -2.93
CA PRO A 163 6.17 38.81 -3.32
C PRO A 163 5.16 39.16 -4.45
N PRO A 164 4.55 40.36 -4.43
CA PRO A 164 3.57 40.79 -5.42
C PRO A 164 4.26 41.21 -6.73
N LEU A 165 4.89 40.25 -7.40
CA LEU A 165 5.64 40.43 -8.63
C LEU A 165 4.98 39.64 -9.77
N PRO A 166 5.07 40.15 -11.01
CA PRO A 166 4.63 39.40 -12.17
C PRO A 166 5.49 38.15 -12.36
N GLY A 167 4.87 37.04 -12.73
CA GLY A 167 5.55 35.78 -12.98
C GLY A 167 4.60 34.60 -13.03
N ARG A 168 5.18 33.40 -13.11
CA ARG A 168 4.45 32.13 -13.08
C ARG A 168 4.33 31.65 -11.64
N LEU A 169 3.11 31.36 -11.22
CA LEU A 169 2.81 30.90 -9.86
C LEU A 169 2.66 29.39 -9.84
N TYR A 170 3.26 28.75 -8.83
CA TYR A 170 3.14 27.33 -8.59
C TYR A 170 2.71 27.06 -7.15
N VAL A 171 2.07 25.91 -6.97
CA VAL A 171 1.66 25.33 -5.69
C VAL A 171 2.62 24.18 -5.39
N ASP A 172 3.32 24.29 -4.26
CA ASP A 172 4.21 23.23 -3.77
C ASP A 172 3.44 22.13 -3.04
N HIS A 173 3.55 20.92 -3.55
CA HIS A 173 3.06 19.70 -2.95
C HIS A 173 4.24 18.85 -2.46
N ALA A 174 4.73 19.14 -1.26
CA ALA A 174 5.81 18.38 -0.61
C ALA A 174 7.12 18.25 -1.42
N GLY A 175 7.51 19.31 -2.14
CA GLY A 175 8.68 19.35 -3.02
C GLY A 175 8.35 19.19 -4.50
N LEU A 176 7.07 19.06 -4.86
CA LEU A 176 6.59 19.03 -6.25
C LEU A 176 5.75 20.28 -6.53
N ALA A 177 6.33 21.25 -7.21
CA ALA A 177 5.67 22.50 -7.56
C ALA A 177 4.93 22.39 -8.90
N CYS A 178 3.60 22.49 -8.85
CA CYS A 178 2.72 22.46 -10.04
C CYS A 178 2.17 23.85 -10.36
N PRO A 179 1.95 24.21 -11.63
CA PRO A 179 1.37 25.50 -11.99
C PRO A 179 0.03 25.71 -11.30
N ILE A 180 -0.27 26.93 -10.87
CA ILE A 180 -1.54 27.23 -10.21
C ILE A 180 -2.72 26.87 -11.13
N GLY A 181 -3.74 26.23 -10.55
CA GLY A 181 -4.90 25.73 -11.32
C GLY A 181 -4.66 24.40 -12.02
N TRP A 182 -3.51 23.75 -11.79
CA TRP A 182 -3.20 22.42 -12.30
C TRP A 182 -2.92 21.43 -11.17
N THR A 183 -3.13 20.15 -11.47
CA THR A 183 -2.75 19.01 -10.65
C THR A 183 -2.25 17.89 -11.58
N TRP A 184 -1.91 16.71 -11.06
CA TRP A 184 -1.47 15.58 -11.88
C TRP A 184 -2.50 14.44 -11.89
N SER A 185 -2.50 13.68 -12.97
CA SER A 185 -3.25 12.46 -13.15
C SER A 185 -2.31 11.33 -13.56
N PRO A 186 -2.47 10.11 -13.02
CA PRO A 186 -3.45 9.72 -11.98
C PRO A 186 -3.19 10.42 -10.64
N SER A 187 -4.21 10.55 -9.80
CA SER A 187 -4.11 11.16 -8.46
C SER A 187 -3.29 10.27 -7.53
N ILE A 188 -1.97 10.46 -7.57
CA ILE A 188 -0.98 9.77 -6.73
C ILE A 188 -0.58 10.74 -5.61
N ASP A 189 -0.32 10.21 -4.40
CA ASP A 189 0.24 11.00 -3.31
C ASP A 189 1.54 11.70 -3.71
N ALA A 190 1.72 12.95 -3.29
CA ALA A 190 2.87 13.75 -3.68
C ALA A 190 4.21 13.12 -3.25
N ASN A 191 4.27 12.44 -2.10
CA ASN A 191 5.51 11.80 -1.64
C ASN A 191 5.87 10.58 -2.50
N VAL A 192 4.86 9.79 -2.89
CA VAL A 192 5.05 8.65 -3.81
C VAL A 192 5.52 9.15 -5.15
N LEU A 193 4.90 10.21 -5.67
CA LEU A 193 5.29 10.80 -6.95
C LEU A 193 6.72 11.37 -6.90
N ARG A 194 7.09 11.99 -5.78
CA ARG A 194 8.44 12.52 -5.53
C ARG A 194 9.49 11.42 -5.56
N GLU A 195 9.21 10.29 -4.93
CA GLU A 195 10.07 9.10 -4.95
C GLU A 195 10.17 8.52 -6.37
N MET A 196 9.05 8.41 -7.10
CA MET A 196 9.02 7.93 -8.48
C MET A 196 9.84 8.82 -9.44
N LEU A 197 9.84 10.14 -9.22
CA LEU A 197 10.62 11.10 -10.00
C LEU A 197 12.08 11.19 -9.54
N GLY A 198 12.46 10.51 -8.44
CA GLY A 198 13.81 10.53 -7.90
C GLY A 198 14.20 11.89 -7.31
N VAL A 199 13.24 12.68 -6.83
CA VAL A 199 13.49 14.01 -6.27
C VAL A 199 13.94 13.87 -4.81
N PRO A 200 15.18 14.25 -4.46
CA PRO A 200 15.68 14.13 -3.09
C PRO A 200 14.88 14.96 -2.09
N THR A 201 14.94 14.56 -0.82
CA THR A 201 14.29 15.33 0.25
C THR A 201 14.92 16.71 0.38
N GLY A 202 14.09 17.75 0.32
CA GLY A 202 14.51 19.15 0.43
C GLY A 202 14.68 19.85 -0.93
N ASP A 203 14.84 19.08 -2.00
CA ASP A 203 14.88 19.59 -3.36
C ASP A 203 13.47 19.90 -3.85
N LEU A 204 13.38 20.73 -4.88
CA LEU A 204 12.11 21.16 -5.48
C LEU A 204 12.07 20.74 -6.95
N ALA A 205 11.04 20.00 -7.36
CA ALA A 205 10.76 19.76 -8.76
C ALA A 205 9.70 20.74 -9.27
N LEU A 206 10.05 21.59 -10.22
CA LEU A 206 9.09 22.37 -11.00
C LEU A 206 8.52 21.48 -12.10
N MET A 207 7.21 21.25 -12.05
CA MET A 207 6.49 20.48 -13.04
C MET A 207 5.92 21.42 -14.11
N ASP A 208 6.10 21.07 -15.37
CA ASP A 208 5.49 21.74 -16.53
C ASP A 208 4.87 20.68 -17.45
N GLU A 209 4.17 21.09 -18.49
CA GLU A 209 3.54 20.20 -19.47
C GLU A 209 4.60 19.31 -20.16
N GLY A 210 4.77 18.09 -19.64
CA GLY A 210 5.67 17.09 -20.19
C GLY A 210 7.15 17.23 -19.77
N SER A 211 7.47 18.12 -18.84
CA SER A 211 8.84 18.23 -18.31
C SER A 211 8.84 18.48 -16.80
N SER A 212 9.92 18.07 -16.14
CA SER A 212 10.16 18.36 -14.73
C SER A 212 11.60 18.84 -14.56
N THR A 213 11.79 19.98 -13.93
CA THR A 213 13.12 20.51 -13.60
C THR A 213 13.35 20.39 -12.10
N ILE A 214 14.40 19.66 -11.71
CA ILE A 214 14.78 19.51 -10.30
C ILE A 214 15.74 20.64 -9.93
N ILE A 215 15.44 21.33 -8.84
CA ILE A 215 16.26 22.38 -8.26
C ILE A 215 16.74 21.89 -6.91
N GLU A 216 18.05 21.78 -6.78
CA GLU A 216 18.64 21.30 -5.55
C GLU A 216 18.45 22.29 -4.40
N SER A 217 18.19 21.76 -3.21
CA SER A 217 18.03 22.50 -1.97
C SER A 217 19.18 23.48 -1.69
N ARG A 218 20.41 23.11 -2.07
CA ARG A 218 21.61 23.94 -1.93
C ARG A 218 21.62 25.18 -2.82
N CYS A 219 20.84 25.19 -3.91
CA CYS A 219 20.69 26.34 -4.78
C CYS A 219 19.79 27.43 -4.17
N PHE A 220 19.03 27.09 -3.13
CA PHE A 220 18.15 28.03 -2.45
C PHE A 220 18.85 28.74 -1.30
N ALA A 221 19.10 30.03 -1.48
CA ALA A 221 19.60 30.93 -0.44
C ALA A 221 18.46 31.64 0.30
N THR A 222 18.66 31.94 1.58
CA THR A 222 17.79 32.87 2.31
C THR A 222 17.91 34.25 1.70
N VAL A 223 16.77 34.94 1.50
CA VAL A 223 16.78 36.24 0.84
C VAL A 223 17.31 37.31 1.81
N THR A 224 18.45 37.87 1.43
CA THR A 224 19.01 39.13 1.94
C THR A 224 19.29 40.06 0.77
N ARG A 225 19.32 41.38 0.98
CA ARG A 225 19.66 42.32 -0.12
C ARG A 225 21.00 42.01 -0.76
N SER A 226 22.00 41.65 0.06
CA SER A 226 23.33 41.27 -0.39
C SER A 226 23.31 40.01 -1.25
N SER A 227 22.56 38.96 -0.85
CA SER A 227 22.45 37.72 -1.63
C SER A 227 21.82 37.94 -3.01
N VAL A 228 20.78 38.77 -3.09
CA VAL A 228 20.10 39.07 -4.36
C VAL A 228 21.01 39.90 -5.26
N ARG A 229 21.69 40.92 -4.71
CA ARG A 229 22.65 41.72 -5.48
C ARG A 229 23.81 40.89 -6.02
N ALA A 230 24.44 40.06 -5.18
CA ALA A 230 25.55 39.21 -5.60
C ALA A 230 25.14 38.24 -6.71
N SER A 231 23.93 37.66 -6.60
CA SER A 231 23.40 36.75 -7.63
C SER A 231 23.10 37.49 -8.94
N TRP A 232 22.58 38.72 -8.85
CA TRP A 232 22.30 39.57 -10.01
C TRP A 232 23.59 40.00 -10.73
N GLU A 233 24.61 40.42 -10.00
CA GLU A 233 25.93 40.77 -10.55
C GLU A 233 26.58 39.56 -11.22
N ALA A 234 26.58 38.40 -10.56
CA ALA A 234 27.13 37.17 -11.12
C ALA A 234 26.46 36.77 -12.44
N SER A 235 25.14 36.94 -12.57
CA SER A 235 24.40 36.61 -13.79
C SER A 235 24.71 37.52 -15.00
N ARG A 236 25.31 38.70 -14.78
CA ARG A 236 25.69 39.64 -15.84
C ARG A 236 27.08 39.39 -16.42
N HIS A 237 27.86 38.52 -15.79
CA HIS A 237 29.23 38.17 -16.19
C HIS A 237 29.33 36.79 -16.87
N VAL A 238 28.19 36.15 -17.13
CA VAL A 238 28.05 34.88 -17.88
C VAL A 238 27.47 35.22 -19.25
#